data_AF-C5PAH1-F1
#
_entry.id   AF-C5PAH1-F1
#
_cell.length_a   1.000
_cell.length_b   1.000
_cell.length_c   1.000
_cell.angle_alpha   90.00
_cell.angle_beta   90.00
_cell.angle_gamma   90.00
#
_symmetry.space_group_name_H-M   'P 1'
#
loop_
_entity.id
_entity.type
_entity.pdbx_description
1 polymer ?
#
loop_
_entity_poly.entity_id
_entity_poly.type
_entity_poly.pdbx_seq_one_letter_code
_entity_poly.pdbx_strand_id
1 'polypeptide(L)'
;MPPEISHESPDNNSRGDYSNLVVPASSGVPTASRPTVTTANTRDANAAQQWPQYRNLFPAEKLRAIIFHHKIASRVSGEINCWTYISAGLTTVGQKEVIITIQRRVKTEGEGDFPRDPLRWFESLYAFAKLGDVVHEYQHTGVHVPNFLGRPDVKRIVLCDFHPIDNIPASYFPAECLQAIPLTEPEDAVSRRYGVSRVLSHLGASHRWFPFPPWFSRDRGSCIKLADMEGSVKDKFHCVTVRGVSAVKRGPDVTLHVSKEAAPLLRAALATTNADESFSINTVPFKDADSGLLWSNKIGTMQPQAYAAGNSTTTMNLTFLTFCLSQERCRLELVEDGYSHRVDKETWARHRNSIETSAEFSITLGTGGRFSIEFERVEKKSSTTNTRPPASASTFQPPPGFTLYTPQDPTSAPRPNHIDCDHIVLLDENVTSTDDIQQLAKYIKTITDTLDEIVPKTVPLSAQGGGQLMIEADIGGPGRRDPLSREWLSCKFAPQTLSALPLDVMYRRLSRIERPDIQPRTKFQIVFNVWGFEGGQGSGST
;
A
#
# COMPACT_ATOMS: atom_id res chain seq x y z
N MET A 1 14.58 -11.94 56.34
CA MET A 1 15.77 -11.35 56.97
C MET A 1 16.95 -12.27 56.73
N PRO A 2 17.91 -11.90 55.86
CA PRO A 2 19.24 -12.48 55.84
C PRO A 2 20.18 -11.71 56.79
N PRO A 3 21.31 -12.30 57.26
CA PRO A 3 22.38 -11.57 57.92
C PRO A 3 23.51 -11.18 56.94
N GLU A 4 24.06 -9.98 57.10
CA GLU A 4 25.36 -9.56 56.56
C GLU A 4 26.49 -9.96 57.52
N ILE A 5 27.67 -10.35 57.02
CA ILE A 5 29.02 -10.05 57.58
C ILE A 5 30.01 -9.87 56.39
N SER A 6 31.11 -9.15 56.62
CA SER A 6 31.90 -8.31 55.71
C SER A 6 33.21 -8.88 55.13
N HIS A 7 33.67 -8.22 54.05
CA HIS A 7 35.05 -7.92 53.59
C HIS A 7 36.29 -8.67 54.15
N GLU A 8 37.18 -9.11 53.25
CA GLU A 8 38.50 -8.45 53.03
C GLU A 8 39.19 -8.89 51.71
N SER A 9 40.12 -8.08 51.20
CA SER A 9 40.92 -8.32 49.96
C SER A 9 42.32 -8.88 50.27
N PRO A 10 43.06 -9.33 49.24
CA PRO A 10 44.47 -8.89 49.14
C PRO A 10 44.91 -8.44 47.74
N ASP A 11 45.93 -7.58 47.72
CA ASP A 11 46.51 -6.90 46.55
C ASP A 11 47.63 -7.66 45.81
N ASN A 12 47.95 -7.13 44.61
CA ASN A 12 49.28 -7.12 43.96
C ASN A 12 49.82 -8.44 43.34
N ASN A 13 50.47 -8.48 42.16
CA ASN A 13 51.29 -7.44 41.51
C ASN A 13 51.63 -7.80 40.02
N SER A 14 52.05 -6.80 39.23
CA SER A 14 52.75 -6.80 37.90
C SER A 14 51.99 -6.04 36.79
N ARG A 15 52.16 -4.71 36.63
CA ARG A 15 53.28 -3.92 36.05
C ARG A 15 53.60 -4.17 34.55
N GLY A 16 53.32 -3.13 33.76
CA GLY A 16 53.77 -2.90 32.39
C GLY A 16 53.31 -1.49 31.96
N ASP A 17 54.13 -0.47 32.21
CA ASP A 17 53.79 0.96 32.11
C ASP A 17 54.79 1.65 31.17
N TYR A 18 54.28 2.49 30.26
CA TYR A 18 55.06 3.48 29.53
C TYR A 18 54.18 4.71 29.28
N SER A 19 54.59 5.84 29.86
CA SER A 19 53.80 7.06 29.94
C SER A 19 54.55 8.28 29.37
N ASN A 20 53.76 9.30 29.00
CA ASN A 20 54.11 10.72 28.81
C ASN A 20 54.91 11.17 27.57
N LEU A 21 54.42 12.26 26.95
CA LEU A 21 55.24 13.45 26.66
C LEU A 21 54.39 14.71 26.36
N VAL A 22 54.67 15.78 27.12
CA VAL A 22 54.18 17.19 27.01
C VAL A 22 55.18 18.05 27.84
N VAL A 23 55.46 19.34 27.66
CA VAL A 23 55.03 20.45 26.76
C VAL A 23 56.31 21.21 26.31
N PRO A 24 56.31 22.14 25.31
CA PRO A 24 56.06 23.57 25.65
C PRO A 24 55.44 24.43 24.52
N ALA A 25 55.14 25.70 24.85
CA ALA A 25 54.67 26.73 23.92
C ALA A 25 55.58 27.97 23.92
N SER A 26 55.76 28.63 22.77
CA SER A 26 56.16 30.05 22.72
C SER A 26 55.80 30.77 21.40
N SER A 27 55.26 31.98 21.58
CA SER A 27 55.22 33.19 20.72
C SER A 27 55.71 33.18 19.25
N GLY A 28 54.88 33.72 18.35
CA GLY A 28 55.32 34.32 17.07
C GLY A 28 54.17 34.69 16.11
N VAL A 29 53.94 35.98 15.85
CA VAL A 29 52.95 36.50 14.87
C VAL A 29 53.71 37.22 13.75
N PRO A 30 53.38 36.96 12.47
CA PRO A 30 52.79 38.05 11.67
C PRO A 30 51.60 37.65 10.79
N THR A 31 50.64 38.57 10.80
CA THR A 31 49.51 38.82 9.89
C THR A 31 49.70 38.43 8.42
N ALA A 32 48.71 37.73 7.85
CA ALA A 32 48.43 37.73 6.41
C ALA A 32 46.92 37.73 6.14
N SER A 33 46.49 38.57 5.20
CA SER A 33 45.12 39.06 5.02
C SER A 33 44.07 37.99 4.65
N ARG A 34 42.91 38.08 5.32
CA ARG A 34 41.66 37.38 5.01
C ARG A 34 40.99 38.00 3.75
N PRO A 35 40.69 37.24 2.69
CA PRO A 35 39.81 37.73 1.62
C PRO A 35 38.36 37.72 2.12
N THR A 36 37.86 38.90 2.48
CA THR A 36 36.43 39.14 2.69
C THR A 36 35.71 39.08 1.34
N VAL A 37 35.00 37.99 1.05
CA VAL A 37 33.99 38.00 -0.01
C VAL A 37 32.65 38.36 0.63
N THR A 38 32.23 39.60 0.35
CA THR A 38 31.01 40.21 0.85
C THR A 38 29.77 39.43 0.42
N THR A 39 28.84 39.25 1.37
CA THR A 39 27.47 38.79 1.10
C THR A 39 26.73 39.73 0.16
N ALA A 40 26.52 39.32 -1.09
CA ALA A 40 25.59 39.98 -2.01
C ALA A 40 25.09 39.01 -3.09
N ASN A 41 24.04 38.24 -2.77
CA ASN A 41 22.90 37.98 -3.65
C ASN A 41 21.80 37.15 -2.94
N THR A 42 21.35 37.63 -1.79
CA THR A 42 20.03 37.29 -1.23
C THR A 42 18.93 37.98 -2.04
N ARG A 43 18.77 37.56 -3.30
CA ARG A 43 17.67 37.95 -4.21
C ARG A 43 17.26 36.78 -5.12
N ASP A 44 16.85 35.68 -4.49
CA ASP A 44 15.93 34.68 -5.08
C ASP A 44 15.04 33.99 -4.01
N ALA A 45 15.05 34.51 -2.77
CA ALA A 45 14.22 34.04 -1.68
C ALA A 45 12.76 34.55 -1.79
N ASN A 46 12.09 34.29 -2.91
CA ASN A 46 10.63 34.39 -3.06
C ASN A 46 10.07 33.76 -4.36
N ALA A 47 10.81 32.87 -5.04
CA ALA A 47 10.16 31.95 -5.97
C ALA A 47 9.36 30.92 -5.16
N ALA A 48 8.03 31.00 -5.19
CA ALA A 48 7.17 30.03 -4.52
C ALA A 48 7.51 28.62 -5.02
N GLN A 49 7.90 27.73 -4.11
CA GLN A 49 8.42 26.41 -4.49
C GLN A 49 7.31 25.58 -5.13
N GLN A 50 7.45 25.28 -6.42
CA GLN A 50 6.43 24.55 -7.17
C GLN A 50 6.37 23.09 -6.70
N TRP A 51 5.16 22.61 -6.44
CA TRP A 51 4.88 21.23 -6.04
C TRP A 51 4.10 20.49 -7.14
N PRO A 52 4.32 19.17 -7.35
CA PRO A 52 5.29 18.32 -6.66
C PRO A 52 6.74 18.59 -7.09
N GLN A 53 7.69 18.22 -6.22
CA GLN A 53 9.12 18.23 -6.49
C GLN A 53 9.57 16.87 -7.02
N TYR A 54 10.29 16.85 -8.14
CA TYR A 54 10.85 15.62 -8.72
C TYR A 54 12.34 15.50 -8.37
N ARG A 55 12.80 14.29 -8.03
CA ARG A 55 14.21 13.98 -7.76
C ARG A 55 14.59 12.68 -8.46
N ASN A 56 15.49 12.75 -9.44
CA ASN A 56 16.08 11.56 -10.05
C ASN A 56 17.09 10.97 -9.06
N LEU A 57 17.01 9.67 -8.81
CA LEU A 57 17.89 8.93 -7.90
C LEU A 57 18.91 8.14 -8.72
N PHE A 58 18.41 7.31 -9.65
CA PHE A 58 19.23 6.63 -10.66
C PHE A 58 18.69 6.98 -12.06
N PRO A 59 19.28 7.98 -12.76
CA PRO A 59 18.73 8.48 -14.02
C PRO A 59 18.71 7.47 -15.18
N ALA A 60 19.73 6.61 -15.30
CA ALA A 60 19.78 5.62 -16.38
C ALA A 60 18.79 4.48 -16.15
N GLU A 61 18.65 4.07 -14.89
CA GLU A 61 17.71 3.09 -14.36
C GLU A 61 16.27 3.63 -14.22
N LYS A 62 16.06 4.93 -14.49
CA LYS A 62 14.78 5.65 -14.39
C LYS A 62 14.17 5.68 -12.98
N LEU A 63 14.91 5.36 -11.92
CA LEU A 63 14.45 5.50 -10.54
C LEU A 63 14.39 6.99 -10.15
N ARG A 64 13.22 7.43 -9.73
CA ARG A 64 12.97 8.78 -9.22
C ARG A 64 12.06 8.77 -8.00
N ALA A 65 12.08 9.85 -7.23
CA ALA A 65 11.09 10.17 -6.22
C ALA A 65 10.26 11.39 -6.67
N ILE A 66 8.96 11.33 -6.39
CA ILE A 66 8.01 12.43 -6.51
C ILE A 66 7.65 12.84 -5.08
N ILE A 67 7.81 14.12 -4.75
CA ILE A 67 7.66 14.63 -3.38
C ILE A 67 6.55 15.68 -3.37
N PHE A 68 5.55 15.46 -2.54
CA PHE A 68 4.45 16.40 -2.29
C PHE A 68 4.62 17.06 -0.94
N HIS A 69 4.42 18.37 -0.86
CA HIS A 69 4.03 19.04 0.38
C HIS A 69 2.52 19.22 0.37
N HIS A 70 1.86 18.82 1.45
CA HIS A 70 0.40 18.86 1.58
C HIS A 70 0.00 18.82 3.06
N LYS A 71 -1.31 18.71 3.32
CA LYS A 71 -1.88 18.49 4.65
C LYS A 71 -2.64 17.17 4.72
N ILE A 72 -2.75 16.60 5.92
CA ILE A 72 -3.69 15.52 6.26
C ILE A 72 -4.56 16.01 7.41
N ALA A 73 -5.86 15.68 7.41
CA ALA A 73 -6.78 15.97 8.50
C ALA A 73 -6.71 14.87 9.58
N SER A 74 -6.05 15.15 10.71
CA SER A 74 -6.00 14.24 11.86
C SER A 74 -7.11 14.52 12.87
N ARG A 75 -7.81 13.48 13.32
CA ARG A 75 -8.80 13.56 14.42
C ARG A 75 -8.18 13.86 15.80
N VAL A 76 -6.86 13.77 15.94
CA VAL A 76 -6.13 14.05 17.19
C VAL A 76 -5.38 15.38 17.12
N SER A 77 -4.76 15.69 15.99
CA SER A 77 -3.84 16.83 15.85
C SER A 77 -4.36 17.94 14.93
N GLY A 78 -5.57 17.85 14.40
CA GLY A 78 -6.10 18.78 13.40
C GLY A 78 -5.35 18.64 12.07
N GLU A 79 -5.17 19.74 11.34
CA GLU A 79 -4.36 19.74 10.13
C GLU A 79 -2.87 19.49 10.44
N ILE A 80 -2.36 18.33 10.01
CA ILE A 80 -0.93 18.03 10.04
C ILE A 80 -0.31 18.36 8.69
N ASN A 81 0.79 19.11 8.71
CA ASN A 81 1.58 19.40 7.52
C ASN A 81 2.50 18.22 7.25
N CYS A 82 2.56 17.76 6.00
CA CYS A 82 3.25 16.54 5.62
C CYS A 82 4.08 16.71 4.36
N TRP A 83 5.14 15.91 4.25
CA TRP A 83 5.76 15.57 2.97
C TRP A 83 5.50 14.12 2.65
N THR A 84 4.95 13.82 1.47
CA THR A 84 4.81 12.45 0.96
C THR A 84 5.81 12.24 -0.16
N TYR A 85 6.59 11.16 -0.06
CA TYR A 85 7.53 10.70 -1.07
C TYR A 85 6.92 9.47 -1.73
N ILE A 86 6.81 9.48 -3.06
CA ILE A 86 6.32 8.38 -3.89
C ILE A 86 7.49 7.94 -4.77
N SER A 87 7.90 6.68 -4.71
CA SER A 87 8.87 6.16 -5.67
C SER A 87 8.23 5.97 -7.05
N ALA A 88 9.04 6.07 -8.09
CA ALA A 88 8.69 5.60 -9.43
C ALA A 88 9.93 4.96 -10.05
N GLY A 89 9.84 3.67 -10.37
CA GLY A 89 10.90 2.88 -11.01
C GLY A 89 11.31 1.63 -10.22
N LEU A 90 10.83 1.43 -8.98
CA LEU A 90 11.06 0.18 -8.22
C LEU A 90 10.44 -1.03 -8.92
N THR A 91 9.33 -0.82 -9.61
CA THR A 91 8.62 -1.85 -10.39
C THR A 91 9.47 -2.45 -11.51
N THR A 92 10.49 -1.74 -12.00
CA THR A 92 11.43 -2.26 -13.02
C THR A 92 12.35 -3.37 -12.50
N VAL A 93 12.49 -3.49 -11.17
CA VAL A 93 13.25 -4.54 -10.47
C VAL A 93 12.34 -5.44 -9.60
N GLY A 94 11.04 -5.52 -9.94
CA GLY A 94 10.09 -6.42 -9.28
C GLY A 94 9.58 -5.98 -7.90
N GLN A 95 10.02 -4.82 -7.40
CA GLN A 95 9.57 -4.26 -6.13
C GLN A 95 8.36 -3.35 -6.37
N LYS A 96 7.26 -3.54 -5.61
CA LYS A 96 6.13 -2.60 -5.62
C LYS A 96 6.61 -1.20 -5.26
N GLU A 97 6.06 -0.18 -5.92
CA GLU A 97 6.40 1.21 -5.59
C GLU A 97 6.05 1.52 -4.12
N VAL A 98 6.79 2.43 -3.49
CA VAL A 98 6.68 2.68 -2.06
C VAL A 98 6.39 4.15 -1.80
N ILE A 99 5.48 4.37 -0.85
CA ILE A 99 5.02 5.67 -0.42
C ILE A 99 5.41 5.86 1.05
N ILE A 100 6.04 6.98 1.39
CA ILE A 100 6.37 7.31 2.78
C ILE A 100 5.99 8.75 3.07
N THR A 101 5.23 8.97 4.15
CA THR A 101 4.73 10.31 4.53
C THR A 101 5.31 10.72 5.87
N ILE A 102 5.92 11.91 5.93
CA ILE A 102 6.60 12.44 7.11
C ILE A 102 5.90 13.71 7.57
N GLN A 103 5.56 13.82 8.86
CA GLN A 103 5.05 15.06 9.43
C GLN A 103 6.16 16.13 9.49
N ARG A 104 5.86 17.33 8.98
CA ARG A 104 6.72 18.52 9.03
C ARG A 104 6.65 19.20 10.40
N ARG A 105 7.80 19.62 10.92
CA ARG A 105 7.94 20.44 12.13
C ARG A 105 7.79 21.92 11.76
N VAL A 106 6.55 22.38 11.60
CA VAL A 106 6.21 23.73 11.10
C VAL A 106 6.84 24.91 11.86
N LYS A 107 7.37 24.69 13.08
CA LYS A 107 8.08 25.71 13.87
C LYS A 107 9.56 25.87 13.50
N THR A 108 10.15 24.88 12.83
CA THR A 108 11.60 24.80 12.55
C THR A 108 11.94 24.45 11.10
N GLU A 109 10.93 24.12 10.28
CA GLU A 109 11.10 23.63 8.91
C GLU A 109 10.12 24.34 7.96
N GLY A 110 10.66 24.99 6.93
CA GLY A 110 9.93 25.52 5.79
C GLY A 110 9.39 24.42 4.87
N GLU A 111 8.80 24.78 3.74
CA GLU A 111 8.22 23.78 2.82
C GLU A 111 9.31 22.98 2.08
N GLY A 112 10.43 23.63 1.74
CA GLY A 112 11.57 23.03 1.05
C GLY A 112 12.50 22.19 1.91
N ASP A 113 12.36 22.21 3.24
CA ASP A 113 13.27 21.57 4.20
C ASP A 113 12.99 20.06 4.39
N PHE A 114 12.54 19.40 3.33
CA PHE A 114 12.14 18.02 3.36
C PHE A 114 13.35 17.08 3.52
N PRO A 115 13.32 16.08 4.43
CA PRO A 115 14.48 15.23 4.72
C PRO A 115 14.91 14.37 3.52
N ARG A 116 16.23 14.17 3.35
CA ARG A 116 16.78 13.36 2.25
C ARG A 116 16.82 11.86 2.53
N ASP A 117 16.57 11.44 3.77
CA ASP A 117 16.71 10.03 4.17
C ASP A 117 15.74 9.07 3.43
N PRO A 118 14.46 9.43 3.16
CA PRO A 118 13.57 8.63 2.31
C PRO A 118 14.13 8.37 0.90
N LEU A 119 14.86 9.34 0.32
CA LEU A 119 15.44 9.21 -1.01
C LEU A 119 16.56 8.16 -1.03
N ARG A 120 17.47 8.23 -0.05
CA ARG A 120 18.54 7.24 0.17
C ARG A 120 18.00 5.84 0.49
N TRP A 121 16.86 5.79 1.17
CA TRP A 121 16.18 4.53 1.45
C TRP A 121 15.57 3.92 0.19
N PHE A 122 14.98 4.70 -0.71
CA PHE A 122 14.54 4.22 -2.03
C PHE A 122 15.71 3.72 -2.90
N GLU A 123 16.87 4.40 -2.87
CA GLU A 123 18.10 3.92 -3.53
C GLU A 123 18.53 2.55 -3.00
N SER A 124 18.49 2.37 -1.68
CA SER A 124 18.82 1.09 -1.02
C SER A 124 17.81 0.00 -1.39
N LEU A 125 16.51 0.29 -1.33
CA LEU A 125 15.45 -0.66 -1.66
C LEU A 125 15.53 -1.12 -3.12
N TYR A 126 15.83 -0.21 -4.05
CA TYR A 126 16.09 -0.57 -5.45
C TYR A 126 17.31 -1.48 -5.61
N ALA A 127 18.39 -1.21 -4.87
CA ALA A 127 19.61 -2.03 -4.91
C ALA A 127 19.38 -3.46 -4.39
N PHE A 128 18.62 -3.62 -3.31
CA PHE A 128 18.22 -4.94 -2.77
C PHE A 128 17.26 -5.68 -3.71
N ALA A 129 16.23 -5.01 -4.23
CA ALA A 129 15.30 -5.59 -5.18
C ALA A 129 15.98 -6.08 -6.47
N LYS A 130 16.99 -5.35 -6.97
CA LYS A 130 17.83 -5.76 -8.11
C LYS A 130 18.63 -7.04 -7.86
N LEU A 131 18.87 -7.39 -6.59
CA LEU A 131 19.49 -8.67 -6.17
C LEU A 131 18.45 -9.77 -5.88
N GLY A 132 17.16 -9.50 -6.10
CA GLY A 132 16.04 -10.41 -5.81
C GLY A 132 15.48 -10.31 -4.39
N ASP A 133 16.01 -9.42 -3.54
CA ASP A 133 15.52 -9.18 -2.18
C ASP A 133 14.39 -8.14 -2.20
N VAL A 134 13.18 -8.62 -2.52
CA VAL A 134 11.95 -7.82 -2.62
C VAL A 134 11.10 -7.90 -1.35
N VAL A 135 10.50 -6.78 -0.96
CA VAL A 135 9.74 -6.62 0.27
C VAL A 135 8.27 -6.40 -0.06
N HIS A 136 7.42 -7.26 0.52
CA HIS A 136 5.98 -7.28 0.30
C HIS A 136 5.20 -6.74 1.51
N GLU A 137 3.88 -6.82 1.42
CA GLU A 137 2.90 -6.46 2.45
C GLU A 137 3.25 -7.08 3.82
N TYR A 138 3.27 -6.21 4.83
CA TYR A 138 3.58 -6.45 6.24
C TYR A 138 4.98 -7.05 6.51
N GLN A 139 5.85 -7.09 5.49
CA GLN A 139 7.29 -7.27 5.68
C GLN A 139 7.97 -5.93 5.97
N HIS A 140 9.30 -5.92 6.01
CA HIS A 140 10.06 -4.78 6.51
C HIS A 140 11.47 -4.67 5.92
N THR A 141 12.03 -3.46 5.94
CA THR A 141 13.45 -3.19 5.68
C THR A 141 14.16 -2.75 6.95
N GLY A 142 15.45 -3.12 7.09
CA GLY A 142 16.35 -2.51 8.06
C GLY A 142 16.68 -1.06 7.69
N VAL A 143 16.97 -0.24 8.70
CA VAL A 143 17.43 1.14 8.52
C VAL A 143 18.90 1.22 8.92
N HIS A 144 19.78 1.30 7.91
CA HIS A 144 21.23 1.23 8.09
C HIS A 144 21.92 2.59 8.28
N VAL A 145 21.17 3.70 8.29
CA VAL A 145 21.70 5.03 8.62
C VAL A 145 21.50 5.32 10.11
N PRO A 146 22.49 5.87 10.84
CA PRO A 146 22.46 5.95 12.30
C PRO A 146 21.43 6.93 12.88
N ASN A 147 20.87 7.83 12.07
CA ASN A 147 19.96 8.89 12.51
C ASN A 147 18.85 9.18 11.47
N PHE A 148 18.18 8.13 10.99
CA PHE A 148 17.13 8.24 9.97
C PHE A 148 16.03 9.20 10.42
N LEU A 149 15.70 10.20 9.59
CA LEU A 149 14.70 11.22 9.88
C LEU A 149 14.99 12.03 11.16
N GLY A 150 16.26 12.10 11.58
CA GLY A 150 16.66 12.73 12.83
C GLY A 150 16.25 11.94 14.08
N ARG A 151 16.05 10.62 13.94
CA ARG A 151 15.71 9.70 15.03
C ARG A 151 16.70 8.53 15.08
N PRO A 152 17.55 8.43 16.13
CA PRO A 152 18.51 7.34 16.24
C PRO A 152 17.84 6.00 16.62
N ASP A 153 16.64 6.04 17.19
CA ASP A 153 15.84 4.90 17.60
C ASP A 153 14.96 4.32 16.47
N VAL A 154 14.95 4.90 15.26
CA VAL A 154 14.22 4.33 14.12
C VAL A 154 15.13 3.34 13.38
N LYS A 155 14.89 2.04 13.60
CA LYS A 155 15.74 0.94 13.09
C LYS A 155 15.07 0.07 12.02
N ARG A 156 13.74 0.14 11.88
CA ARG A 156 12.97 -0.67 10.94
C ARG A 156 11.85 0.15 10.31
N ILE A 157 11.57 -0.15 9.04
CA ILE A 157 10.41 0.38 8.32
C ILE A 157 9.57 -0.82 7.88
N VAL A 158 8.30 -0.85 8.26
CA VAL A 158 7.32 -1.85 7.80
C VAL A 158 6.67 -1.35 6.53
N LEU A 159 6.43 -2.24 5.57
CA LEU A 159 5.76 -1.96 4.30
C LEU A 159 4.33 -2.50 4.43
N CYS A 160 3.33 -1.63 4.55
CA CYS A 160 1.92 -2.01 4.74
C CYS A 160 1.10 -1.79 3.46
N ASP A 161 -0.16 -2.24 3.45
CA ASP A 161 -1.12 -1.88 2.41
C ASP A 161 -1.27 -0.35 2.30
N PHE A 162 -1.25 0.17 1.07
CA PHE A 162 -1.41 1.60 0.83
C PHE A 162 -2.85 2.06 1.05
N HIS A 163 -2.99 3.21 1.72
CA HIS A 163 -4.25 3.89 1.93
C HIS A 163 -4.18 5.28 1.26
N PRO A 164 -5.09 5.61 0.33
CA PRO A 164 -5.08 6.90 -0.38
C PRO A 164 -4.98 8.11 0.56
N ILE A 165 -4.25 9.13 0.10
CA ILE A 165 -4.08 10.41 0.80
C ILE A 165 -4.83 11.47 0.02
N ASP A 166 -5.99 11.90 0.53
CA ASP A 166 -6.98 12.73 -0.18
C ASP A 166 -6.43 13.99 -0.87
N ASN A 167 -5.38 14.60 -0.29
CA ASN A 167 -4.78 15.84 -0.78
C ASN A 167 -3.62 15.63 -1.78
N ILE A 168 -3.49 14.45 -2.35
CA ILE A 168 -2.58 14.13 -3.46
C ILE A 168 -3.43 13.55 -4.60
N PRO A 169 -3.34 14.06 -5.85
CA PRO A 169 -4.18 13.56 -6.93
C PRO A 169 -3.92 12.06 -7.20
N ALA A 170 -4.99 11.27 -7.33
CA ALA A 170 -4.91 9.82 -7.46
C ALA A 170 -4.04 9.35 -8.64
N SER A 171 -3.88 10.18 -9.68
CA SER A 171 -3.00 9.94 -10.83
C SER A 171 -1.51 9.82 -10.50
N TYR A 172 -1.08 10.23 -9.29
CA TYR A 172 0.30 10.06 -8.81
C TYR A 172 0.53 8.76 -8.05
N PHE A 173 -0.53 8.05 -7.64
CA PHE A 173 -0.38 6.78 -6.93
C PHE A 173 -0.27 5.62 -7.92
N PRO A 174 0.80 4.81 -7.86
CA PRO A 174 0.93 3.60 -8.67
C PRO A 174 -0.16 2.58 -8.34
N ALA A 175 -0.62 1.83 -9.35
CA ALA A 175 -1.70 0.86 -9.21
C ALA A 175 -1.41 -0.23 -8.15
N GLU A 176 -0.14 -0.61 -8.00
CA GLU A 176 0.33 -1.40 -6.86
C GLU A 176 1.43 -0.62 -6.14
N CYS A 177 1.18 -0.27 -4.87
CA CYS A 177 2.14 0.39 -4.01
C CYS A 177 1.96 0.04 -2.54
N LEU A 178 3.02 0.24 -1.76
CA LEU A 178 3.10 -0.07 -0.32
C LEU A 178 3.30 1.21 0.50
N GLN A 179 2.60 1.32 1.63
CA GLN A 179 2.79 2.40 2.60
C GLN A 179 3.91 2.04 3.57
N ALA A 180 4.99 2.80 3.56
CA ALA A 180 6.08 2.65 4.51
C ALA A 180 5.73 3.31 5.86
N ILE A 181 5.86 2.54 6.93
CA ILE A 181 5.63 2.95 8.33
C ILE A 181 6.90 2.70 9.15
N PRO A 182 7.70 3.74 9.45
CA PRO A 182 8.85 3.65 10.34
C PRO A 182 8.45 3.33 11.80
N LEU A 183 9.12 2.33 12.37
CA LEU A 183 8.98 1.92 13.76
C LEU A 183 10.16 2.40 14.61
N THR A 184 9.87 2.82 15.84
CA THR A 184 10.87 3.02 16.88
C THR A 184 11.38 1.67 17.39
N GLU A 185 12.59 1.62 17.94
CA GLU A 185 13.23 0.39 18.43
C GLU A 185 12.39 -0.37 19.48
N PRO A 186 11.70 0.28 20.43
CA PRO A 186 10.77 -0.42 21.33
C PRO A 186 9.56 -1.03 20.62
N GLU A 187 9.08 -0.41 19.53
CA GLU A 187 7.99 -0.93 18.71
C GLU A 187 8.44 -2.10 17.84
N ASP A 188 9.64 -2.02 17.26
CA ASP A 188 10.27 -3.15 16.57
C ASP A 188 10.45 -4.36 17.50
N ALA A 189 10.92 -4.14 18.73
CA ALA A 189 11.06 -5.21 19.72
C ALA A 189 9.71 -5.92 20.00
N VAL A 190 8.61 -5.17 20.09
CA VAL A 190 7.26 -5.73 20.19
C VAL A 190 6.84 -6.44 18.89
N SER A 191 7.09 -5.83 17.72
CA SER A 191 6.75 -6.42 16.41
C SER A 191 7.42 -7.77 16.18
N ARG A 192 8.69 -7.92 16.59
CA ARG A 192 9.46 -9.16 16.46
C ARG A 192 8.98 -10.28 17.37
N ARG A 193 8.50 -9.96 18.59
CA ARG A 193 8.07 -10.96 19.58
C ARG A 193 6.57 -11.27 19.51
N TYR A 194 5.73 -10.28 19.20
CA TYR A 194 4.28 -10.37 19.29
C TYR A 194 3.55 -10.09 17.97
N GLY A 195 4.27 -9.94 16.86
CA GLY A 195 3.70 -9.71 15.53
C GLY A 195 3.43 -8.24 15.22
N VAL A 196 3.56 -7.89 13.94
CA VAL A 196 3.49 -6.50 13.47
C VAL A 196 2.11 -5.86 13.64
N SER A 197 1.04 -6.64 13.51
CA SER A 197 -0.36 -6.18 13.63
C SER A 197 -0.69 -5.61 15.01
N ARG A 198 -0.07 -6.12 16.08
CA ARG A 198 -0.22 -5.56 17.43
C ARG A 198 0.34 -4.14 17.50
N VAL A 199 1.54 -3.93 16.93
CA VAL A 199 2.18 -2.60 16.87
C VAL A 199 1.38 -1.64 15.99
N LEU A 200 0.97 -2.07 14.80
CA LEU A 200 0.17 -1.25 13.88
C LEU A 200 -1.16 -0.84 14.51
N SER A 201 -1.83 -1.77 15.22
CA SER A 201 -3.08 -1.46 15.93
C SER A 201 -2.86 -0.40 17.02
N HIS A 202 -1.84 -0.55 17.86
CA HIS A 202 -1.52 0.47 18.89
C HIS A 202 -1.13 1.83 18.29
N LEU A 203 -0.49 1.85 17.11
CA LEU A 203 -0.18 3.09 16.37
C LEU A 203 -1.46 3.73 15.77
N GLY A 204 -2.38 2.92 15.25
CA GLY A 204 -3.70 3.38 14.80
C GLY A 204 -4.52 3.98 15.93
N ALA A 205 -4.61 3.26 17.05
CA ALA A 205 -5.33 3.70 18.25
C ALA A 205 -4.78 5.04 18.80
N SER A 206 -3.46 5.19 18.92
CA SER A 206 -2.84 6.41 19.45
C SER A 206 -3.08 7.65 18.58
N HIS A 207 -3.29 7.47 17.27
CA HIS A 207 -3.59 8.54 16.32
C HIS A 207 -5.08 8.63 15.93
N ARG A 208 -5.95 7.79 16.54
CA ARG A 208 -7.39 7.62 16.18
C ARG A 208 -7.61 7.43 14.69
N TRP A 209 -6.78 6.59 14.09
CA TRP A 209 -6.76 6.28 12.66
C TRP A 209 -6.79 4.77 12.46
N PHE A 210 -7.68 4.26 11.62
CA PHE A 210 -7.73 2.84 11.28
C PHE A 210 -7.20 2.61 9.85
N PRO A 211 -6.44 1.53 9.59
CA PRO A 211 -5.83 0.61 10.55
C PRO A 211 -4.60 1.22 11.27
N PHE A 212 -3.89 2.14 10.62
CA PHE A 212 -2.75 2.87 11.16
C PHE A 212 -2.61 4.21 10.42
N PRO A 213 -2.03 5.26 11.02
CA PRO A 213 -1.83 6.54 10.34
C PRO A 213 -0.88 6.37 9.14
N PRO A 214 -1.21 6.91 7.95
CA PRO A 214 -0.33 6.84 6.77
C PRO A 214 0.90 7.77 6.87
N TRP A 215 1.18 8.37 8.03
CA TRP A 215 2.31 9.26 8.25
C TRP A 215 3.14 8.89 9.48
N PHE A 216 4.43 9.23 9.42
CA PHE A 216 5.35 9.18 10.55
C PHE A 216 5.53 10.56 11.18
N SER A 217 5.20 10.68 12.46
CA SER A 217 5.55 11.84 13.27
C SER A 217 6.93 11.66 13.90
N ARG A 218 7.91 12.50 13.53
CA ARG A 218 9.28 12.42 14.07
C ARG A 218 9.40 12.78 15.55
N ASP A 219 8.36 13.36 16.15
CA ASP A 219 8.34 13.77 17.55
C ASP A 219 7.48 12.87 18.44
N ARG A 220 6.90 11.79 17.88
CA ARG A 220 6.12 10.81 18.67
C ARG A 220 7.02 9.92 19.53
N GLY A 221 6.51 9.55 20.69
CA GLY A 221 7.03 8.39 21.44
C GLY A 221 6.58 7.06 20.83
N SER A 222 7.16 5.96 21.29
CA SER A 222 6.69 4.60 20.98
C SER A 222 5.25 4.40 21.46
N CYS A 223 4.34 3.91 20.61
CA CYS A 223 2.97 3.57 21.00
C CYS A 223 2.93 2.37 21.96
N ILE A 224 3.91 1.46 21.86
CA ILE A 224 4.04 0.24 22.66
C ILE A 224 5.51 -0.16 22.84
N LYS A 225 5.81 -0.88 23.92
CA LYS A 225 7.14 -1.37 24.34
C LYS A 225 7.01 -2.77 24.96
N LEU A 226 8.12 -3.50 25.12
CA LEU A 226 8.09 -4.85 25.70
C LEU A 226 7.52 -4.92 27.14
N ALA A 227 7.78 -3.91 27.98
CA ALA A 227 7.22 -3.84 29.33
C ALA A 227 5.68 -3.79 29.33
N ASP A 228 5.09 -3.21 28.27
CA ASP A 228 3.64 -3.12 28.11
C ASP A 228 2.99 -4.49 27.77
N MET A 229 3.81 -5.51 27.51
CA MET A 229 3.43 -6.86 27.10
C MET A 229 3.62 -7.91 28.20
N GLU A 230 4.04 -7.49 29.40
CA GLU A 230 4.24 -8.40 30.53
C GLU A 230 2.97 -9.24 30.80
N GLY A 231 3.16 -10.55 30.95
CA GLY A 231 2.06 -11.49 31.19
C GLY A 231 1.31 -11.94 29.93
N SER A 232 1.75 -11.56 28.73
CA SER A 232 1.06 -11.94 27.49
C SER A 232 1.00 -13.46 27.31
N VAL A 233 -0.16 -13.99 26.90
CA VAL A 233 -0.33 -15.40 26.55
C VAL A 233 0.56 -15.81 25.39
N LYS A 234 0.96 -14.88 24.52
CA LYS A 234 1.86 -15.14 23.39
C LYS A 234 3.27 -15.52 23.85
N ASP A 235 3.66 -15.22 25.09
CA ASP A 235 4.90 -15.75 25.68
C ASP A 235 4.84 -17.25 26.00
N LYS A 236 3.64 -17.85 25.96
CA LYS A 236 3.41 -19.30 26.17
C LYS A 236 3.30 -20.08 24.87
N PHE A 237 3.35 -19.41 23.71
CA PHE A 237 3.11 -20.01 22.40
C PHE A 237 4.21 -19.63 21.41
N HIS A 238 4.76 -20.62 20.70
CA HIS A 238 5.57 -20.32 19.52
C HIS A 238 4.66 -19.87 18.36
N CYS A 239 4.56 -18.56 18.15
CA CYS A 239 3.76 -17.98 17.07
C CYS A 239 4.60 -17.91 15.77
N VAL A 240 4.30 -18.77 14.80
CA VAL A 240 4.88 -18.67 13.45
C VAL A 240 4.36 -17.40 12.76
N THR A 241 5.17 -16.80 11.89
CA THR A 241 4.74 -15.65 11.08
C THR A 241 4.70 -16.06 9.62
N VAL A 242 3.51 -16.02 9.02
CA VAL A 242 3.30 -16.39 7.62
C VAL A 242 2.75 -15.17 6.88
N ARG A 243 3.47 -14.71 5.85
CA ARG A 243 3.04 -13.59 5.01
C ARG A 243 1.72 -13.93 4.31
N GLY A 244 0.79 -12.98 4.26
CA GLY A 244 -0.51 -13.14 3.59
C GLY A 244 -1.53 -14.00 4.34
N VAL A 245 -1.31 -14.28 5.64
CA VAL A 245 -2.31 -14.91 6.51
C VAL A 245 -2.93 -13.87 7.44
N SER A 246 -4.24 -13.67 7.30
CA SER A 246 -5.03 -12.77 8.15
C SER A 246 -6.05 -13.57 8.96
N ALA A 247 -6.46 -13.06 10.12
CA ALA A 247 -7.61 -13.59 10.82
C ALA A 247 -8.59 -12.46 11.16
N VAL A 248 -9.87 -12.71 10.91
CA VAL A 248 -10.94 -11.73 11.14
C VAL A 248 -12.08 -12.34 11.93
N LYS A 249 -12.75 -11.50 12.71
CA LYS A 249 -14.00 -11.82 13.41
C LYS A 249 -15.16 -11.07 12.76
N ARG A 250 -16.26 -11.77 12.46
CA ARG A 250 -17.50 -11.21 11.88
C ARG A 250 -18.70 -11.70 12.70
N GLY A 251 -19.26 -10.84 13.54
CA GLY A 251 -20.27 -11.29 14.51
C GLY A 251 -19.68 -12.38 15.45
N PRO A 252 -20.28 -13.57 15.57
CA PRO A 252 -19.73 -14.69 16.33
C PRO A 252 -18.72 -15.55 15.54
N ASP A 253 -18.57 -15.32 14.23
CA ASP A 253 -17.70 -16.11 13.35
C ASP A 253 -16.25 -15.61 13.38
N VAL A 254 -15.31 -16.54 13.23
CA VAL A 254 -13.88 -16.24 13.01
C VAL A 254 -13.39 -16.97 11.77
N THR A 255 -12.69 -16.25 10.89
CA THR A 255 -12.14 -16.77 9.65
C THR A 255 -10.63 -16.55 9.60
N LEU A 256 -9.88 -17.61 9.32
CA LEU A 256 -8.48 -17.56 8.89
C LEU A 256 -8.45 -17.41 7.36
N HIS A 257 -8.10 -16.23 6.88
CA HIS A 257 -7.89 -15.92 5.46
C HIS A 257 -6.45 -16.22 5.08
N VAL A 258 -6.25 -16.97 3.99
CA VAL A 258 -4.94 -17.36 3.49
C VAL A 258 -4.82 -16.94 2.02
N SER A 259 -3.96 -15.96 1.73
CA SER A 259 -3.70 -15.54 0.35
C SER A 259 -3.13 -16.71 -0.49
N LYS A 260 -3.22 -16.59 -1.80
CA LYS A 260 -2.70 -17.60 -2.73
C LYS A 260 -1.21 -17.90 -2.50
N GLU A 261 -0.42 -16.86 -2.24
CA GLU A 261 1.02 -16.93 -1.96
C GLU A 261 1.31 -17.43 -0.55
N ALA A 262 0.38 -17.21 0.39
CA ALA A 262 0.47 -17.65 1.77
C ALA A 262 0.24 -19.16 1.92
N ALA A 263 -0.61 -19.76 1.10
CA ALA A 263 -0.99 -21.17 1.18
C ALA A 263 0.19 -22.17 1.26
N PRO A 264 1.21 -22.14 0.36
CA PRO A 264 2.38 -23.00 0.49
C PRO A 264 3.26 -22.68 1.70
N LEU A 265 3.35 -21.40 2.10
CA LEU A 265 4.13 -20.97 3.26
C LEU A 265 3.51 -21.44 4.58
N LEU A 266 2.17 -21.36 4.69
CA LEU A 266 1.41 -21.85 5.83
C LEU A 266 1.53 -23.36 5.98
N ARG A 267 1.49 -24.09 4.86
CA ARG A 267 1.71 -25.54 4.81
C ARG A 267 3.12 -25.91 5.27
N ALA A 268 4.15 -25.19 4.81
CA ALA A 268 5.53 -25.40 5.26
C ALA A 268 5.68 -25.13 6.77
N ALA A 269 5.07 -24.07 7.30
CA ALA A 269 5.08 -23.77 8.74
C ALA A 269 4.33 -24.82 9.58
N LEU A 270 3.20 -25.34 9.08
CA LEU A 270 2.48 -26.43 9.76
C LEU A 270 3.29 -27.73 9.77
N ALA A 271 4.03 -28.02 8.71
CA ALA A 271 4.88 -29.21 8.60
C ALA A 271 6.05 -29.22 9.61
N THR A 272 6.47 -28.06 10.14
CA THR A 272 7.46 -27.99 11.24
C THR A 272 6.86 -28.17 12.63
N THR A 273 5.54 -28.29 12.76
CA THR A 273 4.83 -28.40 14.05
C THR A 273 4.26 -29.81 14.23
N ASN A 274 4.58 -30.48 15.35
CA ASN A 274 4.12 -31.84 15.61
C ASN A 274 2.58 -31.92 15.64
N ALA A 275 2.04 -33.11 15.34
CA ALA A 275 0.59 -33.31 15.25
C ALA A 275 -0.15 -33.06 16.59
N ASP A 276 0.48 -33.34 17.73
CA ASP A 276 -0.07 -33.13 19.08
C ASP A 276 0.35 -31.79 19.73
N GLU A 277 1.05 -30.90 19.01
CA GLU A 277 1.47 -29.57 19.50
C GLU A 277 0.56 -28.43 19.03
N SER A 278 0.38 -27.41 19.88
CA SER A 278 -0.40 -26.22 19.53
C SER A 278 0.22 -25.43 18.39
N PHE A 279 -0.56 -25.13 17.35
CA PHE A 279 -0.13 -24.30 16.23
C PHE A 279 -0.62 -22.87 16.41
N SER A 280 0.29 -21.89 16.45
CA SER A 280 -0.04 -20.47 16.66
C SER A 280 0.51 -19.61 15.53
N ILE A 281 -0.29 -18.70 15.01
CA ILE A 281 0.03 -17.90 13.82
C ILE A 281 -0.12 -16.41 14.16
N ASN A 282 0.94 -15.62 13.94
CA ASN A 282 0.83 -14.17 13.85
C ASN A 282 0.15 -13.80 12.54
N THR A 283 -0.96 -13.06 12.62
CA THR A 283 -1.78 -12.69 11.46
C THR A 283 -1.59 -11.23 11.09
N VAL A 284 -1.64 -10.94 9.79
CA VAL A 284 -1.55 -9.57 9.25
C VAL A 284 -2.94 -8.93 9.11
N PRO A 285 -3.07 -7.59 9.09
CA PRO A 285 -4.37 -6.94 8.86
C PRO A 285 -5.00 -7.41 7.55
N PHE A 286 -6.31 -7.66 7.57
CA PHE A 286 -7.10 -7.97 6.39
C PHE A 286 -7.54 -6.68 5.70
N LYS A 287 -7.41 -6.62 4.37
CA LYS A 287 -7.67 -5.43 3.55
C LYS A 287 -9.09 -4.86 3.69
N ASP A 288 -10.11 -5.72 3.82
CA ASP A 288 -11.53 -5.34 3.93
C ASP A 288 -12.02 -5.32 5.39
N ALA A 289 -11.10 -5.19 6.35
CA ALA A 289 -11.46 -4.97 7.75
C ALA A 289 -11.87 -3.51 8.00
N ASP A 290 -12.81 -3.31 8.92
CA ASP A 290 -13.25 -1.98 9.37
C ASP A 290 -12.79 -1.66 10.80
N SER A 291 -12.26 -2.65 11.50
CA SER A 291 -11.93 -2.59 12.92
C SER A 291 -10.84 -3.58 13.28
N GLY A 292 -10.32 -3.48 14.50
CA GLY A 292 -9.31 -4.40 15.02
C GLY A 292 -9.27 -4.39 16.54
N LEU A 293 -8.52 -5.35 17.09
CA LEU A 293 -8.29 -5.47 18.52
C LEU A 293 -6.93 -4.91 18.95
N LEU A 294 -6.87 -4.56 20.23
CA LEU A 294 -5.74 -4.01 20.95
C LEU A 294 -5.59 -4.76 22.28
N TRP A 295 -4.38 -5.12 22.64
CA TRP A 295 -4.09 -5.57 24.01
C TRP A 295 -2.77 -5.01 24.51
N SER A 296 -2.74 -4.62 25.78
CA SER A 296 -1.51 -4.29 26.53
C SER A 296 -1.79 -4.29 28.03
N ASN A 297 -0.79 -4.62 28.84
CA ASN A 297 -0.87 -4.61 30.30
C ASN A 297 -0.77 -3.20 30.92
N LYS A 298 -0.58 -2.13 30.11
CA LYS A 298 -0.37 -0.73 30.56
C LYS A 298 -1.34 -0.20 31.62
N ILE A 299 -2.60 -0.61 31.54
CA ILE A 299 -3.71 -0.03 32.31
C ILE A 299 -4.18 -1.02 33.41
N GLY A 300 -3.50 -2.16 33.58
CA GLY A 300 -3.94 -3.25 34.47
C GLY A 300 -5.24 -3.95 34.03
N THR A 301 -5.93 -3.43 33.01
CA THR A 301 -7.05 -4.08 32.35
C THR A 301 -6.50 -5.14 31.39
N MET A 302 -6.48 -6.40 31.82
CA MET A 302 -6.10 -7.54 30.97
C MET A 302 -7.10 -7.82 29.82
N GLN A 303 -8.17 -7.02 29.70
CA GLN A 303 -9.20 -7.12 28.68
C GLN A 303 -8.77 -6.41 27.39
N PRO A 304 -9.03 -6.98 26.21
CA PRO A 304 -8.75 -6.32 24.94
C PRO A 304 -9.69 -5.14 24.69
N GLN A 305 -9.21 -4.18 23.90
CA GLN A 305 -9.95 -3.02 23.44
C GLN A 305 -10.15 -3.10 21.93
N ALA A 306 -11.21 -2.48 21.41
CA ALA A 306 -11.45 -2.38 19.96
C ALA A 306 -11.20 -0.96 19.45
N TYR A 307 -10.77 -0.84 18.21
CA TYR A 307 -10.66 0.42 17.47
C TYR A 307 -11.13 0.22 16.02
N ALA A 308 -11.61 1.29 15.37
CA ALA A 308 -12.35 1.18 14.11
C ALA A 308 -12.27 2.41 13.20
N ALA A 309 -12.55 2.18 11.91
CA ALA A 309 -12.90 3.18 10.93
C ALA A 309 -14.31 3.73 11.21
N GLY A 310 -14.40 4.69 12.14
CA GLY A 310 -15.69 5.21 12.59
C GLY A 310 -16.34 4.29 13.63
N ASN A 311 -17.61 3.93 13.42
CA ASN A 311 -18.43 3.21 14.40
C ASN A 311 -18.72 1.75 14.01
N SER A 312 -18.23 1.27 12.86
CA SER A 312 -18.46 -0.10 12.40
C SER A 312 -17.47 -1.08 13.05
N THR A 313 -17.93 -2.28 13.38
CA THR A 313 -17.08 -3.39 13.86
C THR A 313 -17.46 -4.72 13.19
N THR A 314 -17.81 -4.63 11.90
CA THR A 314 -18.39 -5.72 11.11
C THR A 314 -17.34 -6.75 10.70
N THR A 315 -16.12 -6.32 10.35
CA THR A 315 -14.98 -7.19 10.04
C THR A 315 -13.77 -6.74 10.87
N MET A 316 -13.57 -7.42 11.99
CA MET A 316 -12.58 -7.05 13.00
C MET A 316 -11.29 -7.87 12.86
N ASN A 317 -10.18 -7.20 12.63
CA ASN A 317 -8.83 -7.78 12.57
C ASN A 317 -8.40 -8.36 13.93
N LEU A 318 -7.85 -9.57 13.85
CA LEU A 318 -7.17 -10.27 14.94
C LEU A 318 -5.65 -10.25 14.69
N THR A 319 -4.83 -10.12 15.74
CA THR A 319 -3.35 -10.09 15.60
C THR A 319 -2.70 -11.47 15.65
N PHE A 320 -3.44 -12.48 16.13
CA PHE A 320 -3.04 -13.88 16.07
C PHE A 320 -4.24 -14.83 16.16
N LEU A 321 -4.00 -16.08 15.76
CA LEU A 321 -4.87 -17.23 15.99
C LEU A 321 -4.03 -18.40 16.53
N THR A 322 -4.51 -19.07 17.58
CA THR A 322 -3.86 -20.25 18.17
C THR A 322 -4.81 -21.44 18.21
N PHE A 323 -4.40 -22.58 17.65
CA PHE A 323 -5.07 -23.87 17.80
C PHE A 323 -4.57 -24.57 19.09
N CYS A 324 -5.46 -24.71 20.07
CA CYS A 324 -5.19 -25.41 21.34
C CYS A 324 -5.79 -26.82 21.30
N LEU A 325 -4.95 -27.85 21.37
CA LEU A 325 -5.32 -29.22 21.03
C LEU A 325 -5.83 -30.05 22.21
N SER A 326 -6.32 -31.26 21.90
CA SER A 326 -6.77 -32.28 22.86
C SER A 326 -7.80 -31.77 23.87
N GLN A 327 -8.72 -30.92 23.41
CA GLN A 327 -9.81 -30.38 24.23
C GLN A 327 -11.07 -31.24 24.07
N GLU A 328 -11.88 -31.37 25.11
CA GLU A 328 -13.13 -32.18 25.08
C GLU A 328 -14.21 -31.62 24.13
N ARG A 329 -14.16 -30.31 23.83
CA ARG A 329 -15.13 -29.61 22.99
C ARG A 329 -14.45 -28.52 22.18
N CYS A 330 -14.80 -28.43 20.90
CA CYS A 330 -14.42 -27.32 20.05
C CYS A 330 -15.08 -26.00 20.51
N ARG A 331 -14.26 -24.97 20.75
CA ARG A 331 -14.74 -23.60 21.02
C ARG A 331 -13.73 -22.54 20.58
N LEU A 332 -14.21 -21.30 20.45
CA LEU A 332 -13.41 -20.11 20.21
C LEU A 332 -13.45 -19.23 21.46
N GLU A 333 -12.27 -18.81 21.93
CA GLU A 333 -12.10 -17.87 23.03
C GLU A 333 -11.36 -16.63 22.54
N LEU A 334 -11.93 -15.45 22.79
CA LEU A 334 -11.21 -14.19 22.67
C LEU A 334 -10.12 -14.16 23.74
N VAL A 335 -8.86 -14.03 23.33
CA VAL A 335 -7.71 -13.96 24.23
C VAL A 335 -6.79 -12.86 23.75
N GLU A 336 -6.64 -11.82 24.55
CA GLU A 336 -5.96 -10.58 24.13
C GLU A 336 -6.56 -10.05 22.82
N ASP A 337 -5.72 -9.57 21.90
CA ASP A 337 -6.10 -9.09 20.58
C ASP A 337 -6.16 -10.18 19.49
N GLY A 338 -6.36 -11.44 19.91
CA GLY A 338 -6.49 -12.59 19.02
C GLY A 338 -7.46 -13.64 19.55
N TYR A 339 -7.44 -14.83 18.96
CA TYR A 339 -8.34 -15.92 19.35
C TYR A 339 -7.58 -17.23 19.64
N SER A 340 -8.01 -17.92 20.68
CA SER A 340 -7.69 -19.34 20.91
C SER A 340 -8.84 -20.20 20.38
N HIS A 341 -8.55 -20.99 19.35
CA HIS A 341 -9.43 -22.06 18.90
C HIS A 341 -9.06 -23.35 19.62
N ARG A 342 -9.83 -23.67 20.66
CA ARG A 342 -9.78 -24.98 21.34
C ARG A 342 -10.41 -26.03 20.43
N VAL A 343 -9.69 -27.12 20.20
CA VAL A 343 -10.09 -28.20 19.27
C VAL A 343 -9.86 -29.59 19.87
N ASP A 344 -10.77 -30.50 19.55
CA ASP A 344 -10.57 -31.94 19.70
C ASP A 344 -9.63 -32.51 18.61
N LYS A 345 -9.21 -33.77 18.76
CA LYS A 345 -8.23 -34.40 17.86
C LYS A 345 -8.77 -34.57 16.43
N GLU A 346 -10.05 -34.89 16.26
CA GLU A 346 -10.66 -35.08 14.93
C GLU A 346 -10.74 -33.75 14.16
N THR A 347 -11.18 -32.70 14.84
CA THR A 347 -11.29 -31.36 14.28
C THR A 347 -9.93 -30.77 13.97
N TRP A 348 -8.92 -31.02 14.80
CA TRP A 348 -7.55 -30.65 14.47
C TRP A 348 -7.01 -31.38 13.24
N ALA A 349 -7.24 -32.70 13.12
CA ALA A 349 -6.84 -33.44 11.92
C ALA A 349 -7.50 -32.88 10.64
N ARG A 350 -8.76 -32.44 10.72
CA ARG A 350 -9.45 -31.76 9.61
C ARG A 350 -8.87 -30.38 9.29
N HIS A 351 -8.50 -29.57 10.30
CA HIS A 351 -7.78 -28.31 10.10
C HIS A 351 -6.42 -28.51 9.44
N ARG A 352 -5.64 -29.52 9.89
CA ARG A 352 -4.36 -29.87 9.26
C ARG A 352 -4.55 -30.27 7.80
N ASN A 353 -5.47 -31.19 7.53
CA ASN A 353 -5.79 -31.61 6.16
C ASN A 353 -6.25 -30.44 5.27
N SER A 354 -7.04 -29.49 5.80
CA SER A 354 -7.43 -28.26 5.11
C SER A 354 -6.21 -27.42 4.69
N ILE A 355 -5.25 -27.21 5.59
CA ILE A 355 -4.01 -26.48 5.30
C ILE A 355 -3.09 -27.27 4.35
N GLU A 356 -2.98 -28.58 4.53
CA GLU A 356 -2.14 -29.48 3.74
C GLU A 356 -2.66 -29.69 2.31
N THR A 357 -3.97 -29.58 2.09
CA THR A 357 -4.60 -29.65 0.76
C THR A 357 -4.92 -28.28 0.17
N SER A 358 -4.87 -27.21 0.98
CA SER A 358 -5.41 -25.87 0.66
C SER A 358 -6.88 -25.89 0.26
N ALA A 359 -7.65 -26.78 0.89
CA ALA A 359 -9.09 -26.87 0.75
C ALA A 359 -9.79 -26.06 1.85
N GLU A 360 -10.83 -25.32 1.48
CA GLU A 360 -11.69 -24.62 2.45
C GLU A 360 -12.29 -25.58 3.47
N PHE A 361 -12.34 -25.14 4.72
CA PHE A 361 -12.92 -25.91 5.82
C PHE A 361 -13.68 -25.00 6.78
N SER A 362 -14.76 -25.52 7.35
CA SER A 362 -15.64 -24.77 8.23
C SER A 362 -16.30 -25.70 9.24
N ILE A 363 -16.40 -25.25 10.49
CA ILE A 363 -17.14 -25.93 11.56
C ILE A 363 -18.05 -24.96 12.30
N THR A 364 -19.26 -25.42 12.62
CA THR A 364 -20.14 -24.73 13.58
C THR A 364 -19.75 -25.15 14.99
N LEU A 365 -19.60 -24.18 15.89
CA LEU A 365 -19.27 -24.41 17.29
C LEU A 365 -20.57 -24.45 18.11
N GLY A 366 -20.57 -25.17 19.23
CA GLY A 366 -21.77 -25.36 20.07
C GLY A 366 -22.36 -24.08 20.68
N THR A 367 -21.67 -22.93 20.55
CA THR A 367 -22.12 -21.59 20.96
C THR A 367 -22.78 -20.79 19.84
N GLY A 368 -22.95 -21.36 18.64
CA GLY A 368 -23.62 -20.74 17.49
C GLY A 368 -22.72 -19.91 16.57
N GLY A 369 -21.44 -19.72 16.92
CA GLY A 369 -20.44 -19.15 16.01
C GLY A 369 -19.76 -20.21 15.15
N ARG A 370 -19.19 -19.80 14.03
CA ARG A 370 -18.46 -20.66 13.08
C ARG A 370 -16.98 -20.32 13.04
N PHE A 371 -16.14 -21.34 12.90
CA PHE A 371 -14.74 -21.15 12.51
C PHE A 371 -14.55 -21.60 11.06
N SER A 372 -13.87 -20.80 10.22
CA SER A 372 -13.53 -21.15 8.84
C SER A 372 -12.06 -20.91 8.50
N ILE A 373 -11.53 -21.72 7.58
CA ILE A 373 -10.28 -21.48 6.85
C ILE A 373 -10.66 -21.24 5.40
N GLU A 374 -10.38 -20.03 4.91
CA GLU A 374 -10.70 -19.56 3.57
C GLU A 374 -9.40 -19.32 2.80
N PHE A 375 -9.23 -20.01 1.67
CA PHE A 375 -8.09 -19.85 0.77
C PHE A 375 -8.51 -18.94 -0.38
N GLU A 376 -7.69 -17.93 -0.68
CA GLU A 376 -7.89 -17.08 -1.84
C GLU A 376 -7.79 -17.92 -3.12
N ARG A 377 -8.92 -18.12 -3.78
CA ARG A 377 -9.00 -18.89 -5.02
C ARG A 377 -8.35 -18.10 -6.15
N VAL A 378 -7.67 -18.80 -7.04
CA VAL A 378 -7.41 -18.25 -8.37
C VAL A 378 -8.75 -18.15 -9.09
N GLU A 379 -9.34 -16.95 -9.08
CA GLU A 379 -10.37 -16.63 -10.05
C GLU A 379 -9.76 -16.72 -11.45
N LYS A 380 -10.09 -17.79 -12.18
CA LYS A 380 -10.30 -17.63 -13.63
C LYS A 380 -11.38 -16.55 -13.73
N LYS A 381 -11.01 -15.32 -14.12
CA LYS A 381 -11.88 -14.13 -14.04
C LYS A 381 -13.27 -14.43 -14.62
N SER A 382 -14.19 -14.75 -13.72
CA SER A 382 -15.58 -15.05 -14.00
C SER A 382 -16.36 -13.88 -13.43
N SER A 383 -16.86 -13.03 -14.33
CA SER A 383 -17.52 -11.77 -13.99
C SER A 383 -18.85 -12.01 -13.27
N THR A 384 -18.80 -12.25 -11.96
CA THR A 384 -19.96 -12.31 -11.07
C THR A 384 -19.64 -11.76 -9.68
N THR A 385 -19.57 -10.44 -9.55
CA THR A 385 -19.77 -9.78 -8.25
C THR A 385 -21.24 -9.92 -7.84
N ASN A 386 -21.56 -11.00 -7.12
CA ASN A 386 -22.90 -11.23 -6.56
C ASN A 386 -23.01 -10.65 -5.14
N THR A 387 -23.51 -9.43 -5.03
CA THR A 387 -24.23 -8.97 -3.84
C THR A 387 -25.61 -9.64 -3.82
N ARG A 388 -25.98 -10.32 -2.72
CA ARG A 388 -27.35 -10.83 -2.49
C ARG A 388 -28.25 -9.71 -1.88
N PRO A 389 -29.59 -9.85 -1.87
CA PRO A 389 -30.44 -8.77 -2.39
C PRO A 389 -31.43 -8.19 -1.36
N PRO A 390 -32.13 -7.12 -1.74
CA PRO A 390 -33.54 -6.99 -1.40
C PRO A 390 -34.43 -6.80 -2.65
N ALA A 391 -35.47 -7.64 -2.72
CA ALA A 391 -36.76 -7.49 -3.43
C ALA A 391 -36.85 -6.92 -4.88
N SER A 392 -37.64 -7.63 -5.70
CA SER A 392 -38.11 -7.31 -7.06
C SER A 392 -37.02 -7.17 -8.15
N ALA A 393 -37.00 -8.14 -9.06
CA ALA A 393 -36.15 -8.11 -10.23
C ALA A 393 -36.79 -7.31 -11.38
N SER A 394 -36.04 -6.36 -11.93
CA SER A 394 -36.15 -5.96 -13.34
C SER A 394 -34.78 -6.16 -13.98
N THR A 395 -34.63 -7.20 -14.79
CA THR A 395 -33.37 -7.49 -15.48
C THR A 395 -33.13 -6.41 -16.54
N PHE A 396 -32.17 -5.52 -16.31
CA PHE A 396 -31.79 -4.52 -17.31
C PHE A 396 -31.13 -5.24 -18.50
N GLN A 397 -31.70 -5.10 -19.69
CA GLN A 397 -31.03 -5.47 -20.93
C GLN A 397 -30.40 -4.21 -21.54
N PRO A 398 -29.09 -4.19 -21.79
CA PRO A 398 -28.45 -3.05 -22.45
C PRO A 398 -29.02 -2.87 -23.88
N PRO A 399 -29.13 -1.63 -24.38
CA PRO A 399 -29.62 -1.36 -25.73
C PRO A 399 -28.74 -1.99 -26.82
N PRO A 400 -29.29 -2.24 -28.03
CA PRO A 400 -28.50 -2.72 -29.16
C PRO A 400 -27.26 -1.84 -29.42
N GLY A 401 -26.07 -2.44 -29.39
CA GLY A 401 -24.78 -1.74 -29.51
C GLY A 401 -23.99 -1.63 -28.20
N PHE A 402 -24.55 -2.04 -27.06
CA PHE A 402 -23.85 -2.09 -25.76
C PHE A 402 -23.81 -3.52 -25.21
N THR A 403 -22.66 -3.95 -24.69
CA THR A 403 -22.44 -5.30 -24.14
C THR A 403 -21.86 -5.23 -22.72
N LEU A 404 -22.43 -6.02 -21.80
CA LEU A 404 -21.79 -6.28 -20.51
C LEU A 404 -20.55 -7.17 -20.72
N TYR A 405 -19.40 -6.74 -20.20
CA TYR A 405 -18.14 -7.43 -20.44
C TYR A 405 -18.02 -8.73 -19.61
N THR A 406 -17.76 -9.84 -20.31
CA THR A 406 -17.25 -11.09 -19.73
C THR A 406 -15.91 -11.38 -20.43
N PRO A 407 -14.80 -11.62 -19.71
CA PRO A 407 -13.49 -11.73 -20.34
C PRO A 407 -13.37 -12.93 -21.28
N GLN A 408 -12.91 -12.69 -22.52
CA GLN A 408 -12.37 -13.70 -23.42
C GLN A 408 -11.08 -13.17 -24.07
N ASP A 409 -10.12 -14.06 -24.31
CA ASP A 409 -8.86 -13.70 -24.98
C ASP A 409 -9.13 -13.42 -26.47
N PRO A 410 -8.55 -12.34 -27.05
CA PRO A 410 -8.88 -11.91 -28.40
C PRO A 410 -8.21 -12.80 -29.47
N THR A 411 -9.03 -13.49 -30.26
CA THR A 411 -8.60 -14.10 -31.53
C THR A 411 -8.41 -13.02 -32.60
N SER A 412 -7.24 -13.01 -33.22
CA SER A 412 -6.87 -12.02 -34.24
C SER A 412 -7.49 -12.31 -35.61
N ALA A 413 -8.22 -11.34 -36.16
CA ALA A 413 -8.67 -11.32 -37.55
C ALA A 413 -8.26 -9.98 -38.21
N PRO A 414 -7.72 -9.98 -39.44
CA PRO A 414 -7.26 -8.76 -40.09
C PRO A 414 -8.44 -7.90 -40.54
N ARG A 415 -8.45 -6.62 -40.15
CA ARG A 415 -9.42 -5.60 -40.58
C ARG A 415 -8.70 -4.47 -41.34
N PRO A 416 -9.34 -3.81 -42.31
CA PRO A 416 -8.70 -2.83 -43.19
C PRO A 416 -8.49 -1.43 -42.58
N ASN A 417 -8.99 -1.19 -41.36
CA ASN A 417 -8.92 0.13 -40.70
C ASN A 417 -7.81 0.13 -39.63
N HIS A 418 -7.04 1.21 -39.53
CA HIS A 418 -5.93 1.33 -38.56
C HIS A 418 -6.37 1.57 -37.12
N ILE A 419 -7.66 1.86 -36.91
CA ILE A 419 -8.31 1.96 -35.62
C ILE A 419 -9.67 1.24 -35.68
N ASP A 420 -10.00 0.51 -34.62
CA ASP A 420 -11.28 -0.20 -34.48
C ASP A 420 -11.79 -0.05 -33.04
N CYS A 421 -13.07 0.28 -32.88
CA CYS A 421 -13.69 0.40 -31.57
C CYS A 421 -13.94 -1.01 -31.03
N ASP A 422 -13.12 -1.42 -30.05
CA ASP A 422 -13.15 -2.76 -29.47
C ASP A 422 -14.39 -2.93 -28.58
N HIS A 423 -14.56 -2.02 -27.62
CA HIS A 423 -15.72 -1.98 -26.74
C HIS A 423 -15.90 -0.61 -26.05
N ILE A 424 -17.10 -0.39 -25.52
CA ILE A 424 -17.46 0.78 -24.71
C ILE A 424 -17.87 0.28 -23.33
N VAL A 425 -17.34 0.90 -22.27
CA VAL A 425 -17.66 0.58 -20.86
C VAL A 425 -18.35 1.77 -20.23
N LEU A 426 -19.59 1.61 -19.77
CA LEU A 426 -20.19 2.55 -18.83
C LEU A 426 -19.60 2.27 -17.44
N LEU A 427 -19.05 3.30 -16.79
CA LEU A 427 -18.44 3.19 -15.45
C LEU A 427 -19.43 3.53 -14.32
N ASP A 428 -20.64 3.96 -14.67
CA ASP A 428 -21.80 4.09 -13.79
C ASP A 428 -23.10 3.71 -14.51
N GLU A 429 -24.13 3.39 -13.73
CA GLU A 429 -25.47 2.99 -14.21
C GLU A 429 -26.46 4.18 -14.20
N ASN A 430 -25.97 5.42 -14.20
CA ASN A 430 -26.80 6.60 -13.95
C ASN A 430 -27.73 6.94 -15.13
N VAL A 431 -27.39 6.50 -16.35
CA VAL A 431 -28.18 6.74 -17.56
C VAL A 431 -29.31 5.73 -17.69
N THR A 432 -30.53 6.18 -17.40
CA THR A 432 -31.73 5.32 -17.42
C THR A 432 -32.81 5.78 -18.40
N SER A 433 -32.73 7.01 -18.93
CA SER A 433 -33.70 7.52 -19.93
C SER A 433 -33.26 7.21 -21.36
N THR A 434 -34.23 6.89 -22.22
CA THR A 434 -33.98 6.59 -23.64
C THR A 434 -33.38 7.79 -24.40
N ASP A 435 -33.72 9.02 -24.00
CA ASP A 435 -33.19 10.24 -24.62
C ASP A 435 -31.71 10.44 -24.26
N ASP A 436 -31.36 10.33 -22.98
CA ASP A 436 -29.96 10.42 -22.53
C ASP A 436 -29.09 9.33 -23.19
N ILE A 437 -29.62 8.10 -23.35
CA ILE A 437 -28.95 7.01 -24.08
C ILE A 437 -28.69 7.36 -25.54
N GLN A 438 -29.67 7.97 -26.24
CA GLN A 438 -29.51 8.39 -27.63
C GLN A 438 -28.50 9.54 -27.77
N GLN A 439 -28.55 10.52 -26.87
CA GLN A 439 -27.57 11.61 -26.82
C GLN A 439 -26.15 11.08 -26.56
N LEU A 440 -25.99 10.16 -25.61
CA LEU A 440 -24.72 9.51 -25.29
C LEU A 440 -24.18 8.69 -26.46
N ALA A 441 -25.01 7.88 -27.11
CA ALA A 441 -24.62 7.09 -28.29
C ALA A 441 -24.19 7.99 -29.47
N LYS A 442 -24.92 9.08 -29.72
CA LYS A 442 -24.54 10.10 -30.72
C LYS A 442 -23.19 10.73 -30.38
N TYR A 443 -22.95 11.03 -29.10
CA TYR A 443 -21.70 11.63 -28.64
C TYR A 443 -20.49 10.69 -28.80
N ILE A 444 -20.64 9.42 -28.38
CA ILE A 444 -19.62 8.37 -28.56
C ILE A 444 -19.31 8.16 -30.04
N LYS A 445 -20.33 8.14 -30.91
CA LYS A 445 -20.13 8.06 -32.35
C LYS A 445 -19.29 9.24 -32.87
N THR A 446 -19.60 10.48 -32.46
CA THR A 446 -18.81 11.65 -32.86
C THR A 446 -17.35 11.56 -32.40
N ILE A 447 -17.06 10.97 -31.23
CA ILE A 447 -15.68 10.69 -30.79
C ILE A 447 -14.99 9.70 -31.73
N THR A 448 -15.66 8.60 -32.08
CA THR A 448 -15.14 7.59 -33.00
C THR A 448 -14.87 8.15 -34.40
N ASP A 449 -15.84 8.86 -34.97
CA ASP A 449 -15.73 9.50 -36.29
C ASP A 449 -14.57 10.53 -36.28
N THR A 450 -14.44 11.33 -35.20
CA THR A 450 -13.33 12.30 -35.03
C THR A 450 -11.97 11.63 -34.91
N LEU A 451 -11.87 10.44 -34.30
CA LEU A 451 -10.62 9.68 -34.23
C LEU A 451 -10.20 9.14 -35.60
N ASP A 452 -11.13 8.55 -36.36
CA ASP A 452 -10.85 8.02 -37.71
C ASP A 452 -10.40 9.12 -38.69
N GLU A 453 -10.83 10.38 -38.50
CA GLU A 453 -10.27 11.52 -39.24
C GLU A 453 -8.81 11.87 -38.88
N ILE A 454 -8.42 11.67 -37.62
CA ILE A 454 -7.12 12.18 -37.09
C ILE A 454 -6.01 11.14 -37.22
N VAL A 455 -6.34 9.85 -37.14
CA VAL A 455 -5.37 8.76 -37.29
C VAL A 455 -4.93 8.69 -38.77
N PRO A 456 -3.61 8.80 -39.08
CA PRO A 456 -3.14 8.76 -40.45
C PRO A 456 -3.52 7.44 -41.16
N LYS A 457 -4.16 7.54 -42.33
CA LYS A 457 -4.67 6.39 -43.09
C LYS A 457 -3.63 5.71 -43.99
N THR A 458 -2.35 6.02 -43.79
CA THR A 458 -1.23 5.49 -44.58
C THR A 458 -0.17 4.93 -43.64
N VAL A 459 0.02 3.61 -43.69
CA VAL A 459 1.07 2.91 -42.93
C VAL A 459 2.44 3.23 -43.53
N PRO A 460 3.44 3.67 -42.73
CA PRO A 460 4.83 3.68 -43.17
C PRO A 460 5.26 2.23 -43.49
N LEU A 461 5.94 2.00 -44.62
CA LEU A 461 6.39 0.65 -45.05
C LEU A 461 7.26 -0.09 -44.01
N SER A 462 7.76 0.61 -42.98
CA SER A 462 8.56 0.06 -41.88
C SER A 462 7.76 -0.28 -40.61
N ALA A 463 6.45 -0.05 -40.54
CA ALA A 463 5.73 -0.15 -39.27
C ALA A 463 5.21 -1.57 -38.95
N GLN A 464 5.83 -2.23 -37.97
CA GLN A 464 5.28 -3.42 -37.30
C GLN A 464 4.92 -3.11 -35.85
N GLY A 465 3.64 -3.21 -35.49
CA GLY A 465 3.18 -3.02 -34.12
C GLY A 465 1.74 -2.53 -34.01
N GLY A 466 1.19 -2.64 -32.80
CA GLY A 466 -0.14 -2.18 -32.45
C GLY A 466 -0.33 -2.13 -30.93
N GLY A 467 -1.43 -1.53 -30.48
CA GLY A 467 -1.73 -1.34 -29.06
C GLY A 467 -3.17 -0.85 -28.86
N GLN A 468 -3.53 -0.57 -27.61
CA GLN A 468 -4.86 -0.07 -27.25
C GLN A 468 -4.83 1.42 -26.93
N LEU A 469 -5.78 2.17 -27.49
CA LEU A 469 -6.13 3.53 -27.11
C LEU A 469 -7.40 3.49 -26.25
N MET A 470 -7.32 3.99 -25.03
CA MET A 470 -8.49 4.18 -24.16
C MET A 470 -8.81 5.66 -24.03
N ILE A 471 -10.03 6.05 -24.39
CA ILE A 471 -10.62 7.36 -24.07
C ILE A 471 -11.51 7.19 -22.86
N GLU A 472 -11.36 8.05 -21.86
CA GLU A 472 -12.23 8.10 -20.67
C GLU A 472 -12.89 9.48 -20.60
N ALA A 473 -14.22 9.51 -20.47
CA ALA A 473 -15.02 10.72 -20.47
C ALA A 473 -15.95 10.78 -19.24
N ASP A 474 -16.20 11.99 -18.73
CA ASP A 474 -16.99 12.31 -17.54
C ASP A 474 -17.88 13.54 -17.83
N ILE A 475 -19.14 13.28 -18.19
CA ILE A 475 -20.07 14.23 -18.83
C ILE A 475 -21.42 14.29 -18.10
N GLY A 476 -22.26 15.28 -18.44
CA GLY A 476 -23.60 15.44 -17.86
C GLY A 476 -23.62 16.01 -16.44
N GLY A 477 -24.83 16.14 -15.89
CA GLY A 477 -25.09 16.60 -14.53
C GLY A 477 -24.99 18.12 -14.30
N PRO A 478 -25.69 18.65 -13.29
CA PRO A 478 -25.69 20.08 -12.98
C PRO A 478 -24.33 20.54 -12.44
N GLY A 479 -23.71 21.51 -13.11
CA GLY A 479 -22.56 22.27 -12.58
C GLY A 479 -21.28 22.31 -13.42
N ARG A 480 -21.18 21.60 -14.56
CA ARG A 480 -19.96 21.59 -15.40
C ARG A 480 -20.02 22.41 -16.71
N ARG A 481 -20.78 23.51 -16.73
CA ARG A 481 -20.60 24.63 -17.70
C ARG A 481 -19.39 25.53 -17.36
N ASP A 482 -18.37 25.00 -16.69
CA ASP A 482 -17.09 25.69 -16.48
C ASP A 482 -16.20 25.52 -17.72
N PRO A 483 -15.85 26.61 -18.46
CA PRO A 483 -14.97 26.53 -19.62
C PRO A 483 -13.51 26.18 -19.30
N LEU A 484 -13.12 26.13 -18.01
CA LEU A 484 -11.72 26.01 -17.58
C LEU A 484 -11.37 24.64 -16.98
N SER A 485 -12.35 23.79 -16.64
CA SER A 485 -12.07 22.43 -16.13
C SER A 485 -11.60 21.49 -17.26
N ARG A 486 -10.28 21.30 -17.40
CA ARG A 486 -9.66 20.51 -18.49
C ARG A 486 -9.67 18.98 -18.29
N GLU A 487 -10.40 18.46 -17.31
CA GLU A 487 -10.28 17.05 -16.86
C GLU A 487 -11.57 16.22 -17.06
N TRP A 488 -12.46 16.62 -17.97
CA TRP A 488 -13.66 15.84 -18.31
C TRP A 488 -13.41 14.76 -19.39
N LEU A 489 -12.26 14.80 -20.07
CA LEU A 489 -11.82 13.84 -21.08
C LEU A 489 -10.34 13.49 -20.84
N SER A 490 -9.96 12.21 -20.98
CA SER A 490 -8.56 11.78 -21.03
C SER A 490 -8.33 10.69 -22.07
N CYS A 491 -7.11 10.60 -22.59
CA CYS A 491 -6.68 9.58 -23.56
C CYS A 491 -5.43 8.86 -23.01
N LYS A 492 -5.42 7.53 -23.04
CA LYS A 492 -4.35 6.67 -22.48
C LYS A 492 -3.99 5.59 -23.49
N PHE A 493 -2.74 5.11 -23.49
CA PHE A 493 -2.25 4.08 -24.41
C PHE A 493 -1.57 2.91 -23.69
N ALA A 494 -1.75 1.70 -24.23
CA ALA A 494 -1.08 0.49 -23.80
C ALA A 494 -0.50 -0.26 -25.02
N PRO A 495 0.84 -0.47 -25.11
CA PRO A 495 1.89 0.06 -24.23
C PRO A 495 2.00 1.60 -24.31
N GLN A 496 2.58 2.23 -23.28
CA GLN A 496 2.68 3.70 -23.16
C GLN A 496 3.59 4.37 -24.21
N THR A 497 4.30 3.60 -25.03
CA THR A 497 5.23 4.09 -26.05
C THR A 497 4.58 4.04 -27.45
N LEU A 498 3.80 5.07 -27.77
CA LEU A 498 3.32 5.33 -29.13
C LEU A 498 3.69 6.77 -29.53
N SER A 499 4.87 6.91 -30.13
CA SER A 499 5.45 8.20 -30.58
C SER A 499 4.87 8.73 -31.89
N ALA A 500 4.06 7.92 -32.60
CA ALA A 500 3.60 8.20 -33.96
C ALA A 500 2.18 8.78 -34.06
N LEU A 501 1.39 8.76 -32.98
CA LEU A 501 0.04 9.33 -32.97
C LEU A 501 0.06 10.76 -32.43
N PRO A 502 -0.66 11.72 -33.05
CA PRO A 502 -0.61 13.12 -32.65
C PRO A 502 -1.49 13.37 -31.41
N LEU A 503 -1.00 12.96 -30.24
CA LEU A 503 -1.72 12.99 -28.95
C LEU A 503 -2.32 14.36 -28.64
N ASP A 504 -1.58 15.43 -28.91
CA ASP A 504 -2.00 16.81 -28.66
C ASP A 504 -3.09 17.26 -29.64
N VAL A 505 -3.08 16.79 -30.89
CA VAL A 505 -4.10 17.06 -31.90
C VAL A 505 -5.38 16.27 -31.57
N MET A 506 -5.25 14.98 -31.23
CA MET A 506 -6.38 14.15 -30.78
C MET A 506 -7.07 14.79 -29.58
N TYR A 507 -6.33 15.06 -28.50
CA TYR A 507 -6.90 15.68 -27.31
C TYR A 507 -7.54 17.06 -27.61
N ARG A 508 -6.90 17.89 -28.45
CA ARG A 508 -7.42 19.22 -28.84
C ARG A 508 -8.66 19.15 -29.75
N ARG A 509 -8.83 18.12 -30.57
CA ARG A 509 -10.01 17.92 -31.43
C ARG A 509 -11.16 17.33 -30.61
N LEU A 510 -10.89 16.28 -29.83
CA LEU A 510 -11.89 15.60 -29.01
C LEU A 510 -12.47 16.50 -27.90
N SER A 511 -11.64 17.32 -27.25
CA SER A 511 -12.10 18.32 -26.26
C SER A 511 -12.93 19.48 -26.85
N ARG A 512 -13.09 19.55 -28.17
CA ARG A 512 -13.98 20.50 -28.87
C ARG A 512 -15.30 19.89 -29.32
N ILE A 513 -15.50 18.57 -29.18
CA ILE A 513 -16.79 17.94 -29.47
C ILE A 513 -17.79 18.45 -28.43
N GLU A 514 -18.92 18.97 -28.91
CA GLU A 514 -19.99 19.48 -28.05
C GLU A 514 -20.49 18.37 -27.12
N ARG A 515 -20.46 18.64 -25.81
CA ARG A 515 -20.87 17.69 -24.77
C ARG A 515 -22.39 17.51 -24.83
N PRO A 516 -22.91 16.28 -24.67
CA PRO A 516 -24.35 16.05 -24.73
C PRO A 516 -25.01 16.57 -23.44
N ASP A 517 -26.26 17.04 -23.55
CA ASP A 517 -27.00 17.64 -22.44
C ASP A 517 -27.80 16.55 -21.72
N ILE A 518 -27.07 15.58 -21.15
CA ILE A 518 -27.65 14.48 -20.38
C ILE A 518 -27.84 14.87 -18.91
N GLN A 519 -28.99 14.51 -18.36
CA GLN A 519 -29.40 14.87 -16.99
C GLN A 519 -28.51 14.25 -15.90
N PRO A 520 -28.25 12.92 -15.90
CA PRO A 520 -27.30 12.34 -14.96
C PRO A 520 -25.86 12.73 -15.29
N ARG A 521 -24.99 12.75 -14.29
CA ARG A 521 -23.54 12.69 -14.52
C ARG A 521 -23.18 11.26 -14.88
N THR A 522 -22.42 11.08 -15.95
CA THR A 522 -22.08 9.77 -16.50
C THR A 522 -20.62 9.72 -16.90
N LYS A 523 -19.95 8.69 -16.43
CA LYS A 523 -18.58 8.36 -16.75
C LYS A 523 -18.52 7.10 -17.60
N PHE A 524 -17.73 7.13 -18.66
CA PHE A 524 -17.55 5.97 -19.54
C PHE A 524 -16.14 5.91 -20.13
N GLN A 525 -15.78 4.74 -20.65
CA GLN A 525 -14.56 4.50 -21.42
C GLN A 525 -14.91 3.96 -22.81
N ILE A 526 -14.14 4.35 -23.81
CA ILE A 526 -14.12 3.73 -25.14
C ILE A 526 -12.72 3.17 -25.35
N VAL A 527 -12.63 1.89 -25.67
CA VAL A 527 -11.37 1.21 -25.98
C VAL A 527 -11.29 0.95 -27.47
N PHE A 528 -10.18 1.35 -28.08
CA PHE A 528 -9.88 1.12 -29.49
C PHE A 528 -8.62 0.28 -29.62
N ASN A 529 -8.65 -0.71 -30.52
CA ASN A 529 -7.43 -1.35 -31.01
C ASN A 529 -6.84 -0.47 -32.13
N VAL A 530 -5.52 -0.27 -32.11
CA VAL A 530 -4.80 0.55 -33.09
C VAL A 530 -3.63 -0.25 -33.67
N TRP A 531 -3.46 -0.24 -34.99
CA TRP A 531 -2.45 -1.05 -35.70
C TRP A 531 -1.65 -0.22 -36.71
N GLY A 532 -0.36 -0.57 -36.86
CA GLY A 532 0.55 0.05 -37.84
C GLY A 532 1.53 1.07 -37.25
N PHE A 533 1.91 0.93 -35.98
CA PHE A 533 2.83 1.85 -35.29
C PHE A 533 3.80 1.08 -34.37
N GLU A 534 5.10 1.36 -34.47
CA GLU A 534 6.13 0.65 -33.70
C GLU A 534 6.19 1.07 -32.22
N GLY A 535 6.28 0.07 -31.34
CA GLY A 535 6.90 0.19 -30.02
C GLY A 535 8.34 -0.30 -30.11
N GLY A 536 9.32 0.57 -29.85
CA GLY A 536 10.73 0.27 -30.13
C GLY A 536 11.29 -0.92 -29.33
N GLN A 537 11.71 -1.98 -30.03
CA GLN A 537 12.62 -2.98 -29.47
C GLN A 537 14.05 -2.44 -29.44
N GLY A 538 14.84 -2.86 -28.45
CA GLY A 538 16.26 -2.54 -28.37
C GLY A 538 17.07 -3.34 -29.39
N SER A 539 17.77 -2.66 -30.29
CA SER A 539 18.75 -3.26 -31.20
C SER A 539 20.08 -3.54 -30.46
N GLY A 540 20.48 -4.80 -30.39
CA GLY A 540 21.85 -5.19 -29.99
C GLY A 540 22.78 -5.36 -31.19
N SER A 541 24.09 -5.13 -30.98
CA SER A 541 25.22 -5.30 -31.93
C SER A 541 25.11 -4.56 -33.27
N THR A 542 26.05 -3.69 -33.64
CA THR A 542 27.52 -3.81 -33.52
C THR A 542 28.20 -2.60 -32.92
#